data_AF-A0A952KCH9-F1
#
_entry.id   AF-A0A952KCH9-F1
#
_cell.length_a   1.000
_cell.length_b   1.000
_cell.length_c   1.000
_cell.angle_alpha   90.00
_cell.angle_beta   90.00
_cell.angle_gamma   90.00
#
_symmetry.space_group_name_H-M   'P 1'
#
loop_
_entity.id
_entity.type
_entity.pdbx_description
1 polymer ?
#
loop_
_entity_poly.entity_id
_entity_poly.type
_entity_poly.pdbx_seq_one_letter_code
_entity_poly.pdbx_strand_id
1 'polypeptide(L)'
;ISHEYFHTWNVKRLRPAEFEHYNYTGENYTSLLWFFEGFTSYYDDLFLRRAGLLDNAGYLKVLNKTINQVMQTPGRLVQSVAEASFDAWVKYYRQDENTPNATVSYYTKGALVALCFDLTLRSEAAEHRRAKGASLDDVMRALWLRCKADPLREADFADELAAAGHRPYAGELARWVHGRGELPLKALLQQHGVAVTEEPAQLAHRLGLRASENQGAVQIKTVLRGGVAEHAGFAAGDEWLGVEPVGKAGSRAADGGWRMSRLDDLTH
;
A
#
# COMPACT_ATOMS: atom_id res chain seq x y z
N ILE A 1 1.02 -11.77 16.45
CA ILE A 1 1.74 -13.08 16.56
C ILE A 1 2.11 -13.62 15.18
N SER A 2 1.17 -13.76 14.24
CA SER A 2 1.48 -14.31 12.90
C SER A 2 2.63 -13.58 12.18
N HIS A 3 2.59 -12.24 12.16
CA HIS A 3 3.63 -11.37 11.62
C HIS A 3 5.03 -11.68 12.21
N GLU A 4 5.18 -11.51 13.54
CA GLU A 4 6.42 -11.80 14.26
C GLU A 4 6.88 -13.27 14.12
N TYR A 5 5.94 -14.20 14.04
CA TYR A 5 6.28 -15.61 13.86
C TYR A 5 6.88 -15.86 12.46
N PHE A 6 6.31 -15.25 11.41
CA PHE A 6 6.90 -15.34 10.07
C PHE A 6 8.27 -14.66 9.98
N HIS A 7 8.50 -13.61 10.77
CA HIS A 7 9.79 -12.95 10.83
C HIS A 7 10.94 -13.87 11.28
N THR A 8 10.65 -14.94 12.02
CA THR A 8 11.66 -15.93 12.40
C THR A 8 12.37 -16.55 11.18
N TRP A 9 11.67 -16.64 10.04
CA TRP A 9 12.25 -16.97 8.74
C TRP A 9 12.62 -15.72 7.93
N ASN A 10 11.66 -14.80 7.74
CA ASN A 10 11.78 -13.65 6.86
C ASN A 10 12.22 -12.39 7.62
N VAL A 11 13.47 -11.96 7.45
CA VAL A 11 14.22 -10.87 8.12
C VAL A 11 15.19 -11.35 9.20
N LYS A 12 14.83 -12.35 10.03
CA LYS A 12 15.76 -12.85 11.07
C LYS A 12 16.80 -13.82 10.52
N ARG A 13 16.44 -14.65 9.53
CA ARG A 13 17.33 -15.68 8.99
C ARG A 13 17.60 -15.48 7.51
N LEU A 14 16.56 -15.31 6.68
CA LEU A 14 16.70 -14.54 5.45
C LEU A 14 16.84 -13.08 5.84
N ARG A 15 17.84 -12.37 5.34
CA ARG A 15 18.05 -10.94 5.63
C ARG A 15 18.62 -10.26 4.39
N PRO A 16 18.41 -8.96 4.20
CA PRO A 16 19.01 -8.26 3.07
C PRO A 16 20.54 -8.28 3.19
N ALA A 17 21.23 -8.25 2.05
CA ALA A 17 22.70 -8.18 1.98
C ALA A 17 23.29 -7.05 2.83
N GLU A 18 22.61 -5.91 2.89
CA GLU A 18 23.04 -4.77 3.67
C GLU A 18 22.99 -5.00 5.19
N PHE A 19 22.26 -6.01 5.66
CA PHE A 19 22.14 -6.36 7.09
C PHE A 19 22.97 -7.59 7.49
N GLU A 20 23.91 -8.01 6.65
CA GLU A 20 24.87 -9.05 7.05
C GLU A 20 25.75 -8.57 8.21
N HIS A 21 26.16 -7.30 8.18
CA HIS A 21 26.95 -6.65 9.21
C HIS A 21 26.30 -5.32 9.60
N TYR A 22 25.79 -5.22 10.82
CA TYR A 22 25.14 -4.00 11.29
C TYR A 22 26.16 -2.94 11.70
N ASN A 23 26.08 -1.76 11.08
CA ASN A 23 26.75 -0.59 11.60
C ASN A 23 25.85 0.12 12.63
N TYR A 24 26.18 0.01 13.91
CA TYR A 24 25.41 0.64 14.99
C TYR A 24 25.66 2.14 15.16
N THR A 25 26.57 2.74 14.39
CA THR A 25 26.91 4.17 14.51
C THR A 25 26.21 5.07 13.49
N GLY A 26 25.41 4.50 12.58
CA GLY A 26 24.67 5.25 11.55
C GLY A 26 23.51 4.45 10.95
N GLU A 27 22.83 5.02 9.96
CA GLU A 27 21.72 4.36 9.27
C GLU A 27 22.21 3.19 8.39
N ASN A 28 21.45 2.10 8.37
CA ASN A 28 21.70 0.95 7.49
C ASN A 28 20.61 0.93 6.40
N TYR A 29 20.94 1.43 5.21
CA TYR A 29 19.99 1.56 4.12
C TYR A 29 19.81 0.23 3.37
N THR A 30 18.57 -0.11 3.02
CA THR A 30 18.26 -1.23 2.12
C THR A 30 17.00 -0.93 1.33
N SER A 31 16.99 -1.27 0.04
CA SER A 31 15.80 -1.15 -0.80
C SER A 31 14.86 -2.36 -0.70
N LEU A 32 15.10 -3.31 0.21
CA LEU A 32 14.39 -4.59 0.27
C LEU A 32 13.35 -4.71 1.41
N LEU A 33 13.05 -3.64 2.16
CA LEU A 33 12.01 -3.71 3.20
C LEU A 33 10.62 -4.01 2.62
N TRP A 34 10.31 -3.63 1.39
CA TRP A 34 9.07 -4.01 0.71
C TRP A 34 8.91 -5.53 0.57
N PHE A 35 10.03 -6.26 0.50
CA PHE A 35 10.03 -7.71 0.52
C PHE A 35 9.93 -8.21 1.97
N PHE A 36 10.84 -7.78 2.85
CA PHE A 36 10.92 -8.34 4.21
C PHE A 36 9.72 -7.99 5.09
N GLU A 37 9.24 -6.75 5.03
CA GLU A 37 8.11 -6.28 5.81
C GLU A 37 6.80 -6.41 5.01
N GLY A 38 6.84 -6.07 3.73
CA GLY A 38 5.67 -6.14 2.87
C GLY A 38 5.19 -7.57 2.61
N PHE A 39 6.08 -8.53 2.32
CA PHE A 39 5.63 -9.92 2.11
C PHE A 39 5.17 -10.54 3.43
N THR A 40 5.82 -10.19 4.55
CA THR A 40 5.35 -10.58 5.89
C THR A 40 3.93 -10.06 6.14
N SER A 41 3.64 -8.81 5.75
CA SER A 41 2.29 -8.20 5.83
C SER A 41 1.28 -8.77 4.85
N TYR A 42 1.71 -9.51 3.82
CA TYR A 42 0.82 -10.27 2.96
C TYR A 42 0.50 -11.63 3.59
N TYR A 43 1.53 -12.27 4.14
CA TYR A 43 1.42 -13.60 4.72
C TYR A 43 0.72 -13.62 6.07
N ASP A 44 0.85 -12.58 6.91
CA ASP A 44 0.20 -12.57 8.22
C ASP A 44 -1.33 -12.70 8.14
N ASP A 45 -1.99 -11.93 7.27
CA ASP A 45 -3.42 -12.01 7.02
C ASP A 45 -3.79 -13.32 6.30
N LEU A 46 -2.98 -13.74 5.31
CA LEU A 46 -3.20 -14.98 4.58
C LEU A 46 -3.10 -16.22 5.49
N PHE A 47 -2.18 -16.21 6.46
CA PHE A 47 -2.03 -17.28 7.44
C PHE A 47 -3.22 -17.36 8.38
N LEU A 48 -3.81 -16.24 8.79
CA LEU A 48 -5.05 -16.28 9.57
C LEU A 48 -6.18 -16.97 8.81
N ARG A 49 -6.31 -16.69 7.51
CA ARG A 49 -7.26 -17.40 6.64
C ARG A 49 -6.92 -18.88 6.52
N ARG A 50 -5.66 -19.22 6.25
CA ARG A 50 -5.21 -20.62 6.07
C ARG A 50 -5.30 -21.46 7.35
N ALA A 51 -5.17 -20.83 8.52
CA ALA A 51 -5.37 -21.44 9.82
C ALA A 51 -6.85 -21.55 10.24
N GLY A 52 -7.79 -21.06 9.41
CA GLY A 52 -9.22 -21.10 9.71
C GLY A 52 -9.68 -20.06 10.74
N LEU A 53 -8.83 -19.08 11.09
CA LEU A 53 -9.17 -17.98 12.00
C LEU A 53 -9.92 -16.85 11.29
N LEU A 54 -9.77 -16.75 9.96
CA LEU A 54 -10.59 -15.93 9.08
C LEU A 54 -11.24 -16.81 8.03
N ASP A 55 -12.51 -16.53 7.71
CA ASP A 55 -13.13 -17.03 6.50
C ASP A 55 -12.73 -16.19 5.28
N ASN A 56 -13.23 -16.55 4.10
CA ASN A 56 -12.90 -15.82 2.86
C ASN A 56 -13.39 -14.37 2.90
N ALA A 57 -14.56 -14.11 3.48
CA ALA A 57 -15.12 -12.75 3.56
C ALA A 57 -14.29 -11.86 4.49
N GLY A 58 -13.88 -12.40 5.64
CA GLY A 58 -12.98 -11.74 6.58
C GLY A 58 -11.64 -11.40 5.95
N TYR A 59 -11.01 -12.36 5.25
CA TYR A 59 -9.76 -12.11 4.54
C TYR A 59 -9.90 -11.02 3.47
N LEU A 60 -10.94 -11.09 2.62
CA LEU A 60 -11.19 -10.08 1.60
C LEU A 60 -11.47 -8.70 2.19
N LYS A 61 -12.10 -8.62 3.36
CA LYS A 61 -12.31 -7.35 4.07
C LYS A 61 -11.00 -6.72 4.51
N VAL A 62 -10.07 -7.51 5.04
CA VAL A 62 -8.74 -7.01 5.42
C VAL A 62 -7.94 -6.60 4.19
N LEU A 63 -7.95 -7.43 3.13
CA LEU A 63 -7.31 -7.09 1.87
C LEU A 63 -7.85 -5.78 1.28
N ASN A 64 -9.17 -5.60 1.26
CA ASN A 64 -9.81 -4.38 0.77
C ASN A 64 -9.40 -3.14 1.60
N LYS A 65 -9.21 -3.29 2.91
CA LYS A 65 -8.68 -2.21 3.76
C LYS A 65 -7.27 -1.81 3.32
N THR A 66 -6.39 -2.78 3.08
CA THR A 66 -5.01 -2.54 2.62
C THR A 66 -4.99 -1.87 1.24
N ILE A 67 -5.81 -2.35 0.30
CA ILE A 67 -5.98 -1.73 -1.03
C ILE A 67 -6.41 -0.27 -0.89
N ASN A 68 -7.45 0.00 -0.12
CA ASN A 68 -7.96 1.37 0.08
C ASN A 68 -6.93 2.29 0.73
N GLN A 69 -6.16 1.81 1.72
CA GLN A 69 -5.10 2.59 2.35
C GLN A 69 -4.05 3.06 1.33
N VAL A 70 -3.62 2.17 0.43
CA VAL A 70 -2.67 2.52 -0.62
C VAL A 70 -3.32 3.49 -1.62
N MET A 71 -4.51 3.17 -2.14
CA MET A 71 -5.19 3.99 -3.15
C MET A 71 -5.55 5.40 -2.67
N GLN A 72 -5.78 5.58 -1.37
CA GLN A 72 -6.07 6.88 -0.75
C GLN A 72 -4.82 7.70 -0.41
N THR A 73 -3.63 7.20 -0.76
CA THR A 73 -2.34 7.86 -0.50
C THR A 73 -1.76 8.38 -1.83
N PRO A 74 -1.80 9.69 -2.12
CA PRO A 74 -1.22 10.25 -3.34
C PRO A 74 0.27 9.93 -3.52
N GLY A 75 1.01 9.84 -2.42
CA GLY A 75 2.45 9.53 -2.41
C GLY A 75 2.80 8.19 -3.06
N ARG A 76 1.85 7.26 -3.25
CA ARG A 76 2.06 6.01 -4.01
C ARG A 76 2.51 6.24 -5.46
N LEU A 77 2.16 7.40 -6.02
CA LEU A 77 2.50 7.85 -7.38
C LEU A 77 3.75 8.73 -7.42
N VAL A 78 4.29 9.09 -6.25
CA VAL A 78 5.46 9.96 -6.10
C VAL A 78 6.71 9.17 -5.75
N GLN A 79 6.57 8.11 -4.96
CA GLN A 79 7.67 7.26 -4.50
C GLN A 79 7.42 5.78 -4.82
N SER A 80 8.44 5.09 -5.31
CA SER A 80 8.40 3.64 -5.50
C SER A 80 8.47 2.91 -4.15
N VAL A 81 8.10 1.63 -4.11
CA VAL A 81 8.14 0.88 -2.84
C VAL A 81 9.57 0.52 -2.44
N ALA A 82 10.49 0.39 -3.42
CA ALA A 82 11.92 0.27 -3.17
C ALA A 82 12.54 1.55 -2.62
N GLU A 83 12.18 2.72 -3.19
CA GLU A 83 12.58 4.03 -2.65
C GLU A 83 12.05 4.23 -1.21
N ALA A 84 10.80 3.82 -0.94
CA ALA A 84 10.22 3.88 0.40
C ALA A 84 10.95 2.98 1.41
N SER A 85 11.43 1.82 0.95
CA SER A 85 12.25 0.91 1.77
C SER A 85 13.58 1.56 2.13
N PHE A 86 14.25 2.16 1.14
CA PHE A 86 15.53 2.85 1.34
C PHE A 86 15.38 4.03 2.30
N ASP A 87 14.36 4.87 2.08
CA ASP A 87 14.10 6.08 2.88
C ASP A 87 13.48 5.81 4.26
N ALA A 88 13.36 4.55 4.70
CA ALA A 88 12.69 4.19 5.95
C ALA A 88 13.21 4.97 7.15
N TRP A 89 14.54 5.11 7.27
CA TRP A 89 15.22 5.85 8.34
C TRP A 89 14.90 7.36 8.36
N VAL A 90 14.63 7.94 7.20
CA VAL A 90 14.51 9.40 7.04
C VAL A 90 13.05 9.85 7.04
N LYS A 91 12.19 9.18 6.26
CA LYS A 91 10.82 9.62 6.01
C LYS A 91 9.78 8.80 6.75
N TYR A 92 9.96 7.47 6.83
CA TYR A 92 8.92 6.61 7.42
C TYR A 92 8.82 6.78 8.94
N TYR A 93 9.96 6.89 9.63
CA TYR A 93 9.99 7.07 11.09
C TYR A 93 9.75 8.52 11.56
N ARG A 94 9.62 9.49 10.63
CA ARG A 94 9.40 10.91 10.93
C ARG A 94 8.22 11.44 10.12
N GLN A 95 7.04 10.90 10.41
CA GLN A 95 5.82 11.29 9.69
C GLN A 95 5.34 12.68 10.13
N ASP A 96 4.98 13.49 9.15
CA ASP A 96 4.26 14.76 9.27
C ASP A 96 2.94 14.73 8.47
N GLU A 97 2.21 15.85 8.46
CA GLU A 97 0.96 16.04 7.73
C GLU A 97 1.07 15.81 6.22
N ASN A 98 2.26 15.98 5.62
CA ASN A 98 2.49 15.84 4.19
C ASN A 98 2.95 14.43 3.79
N THR A 99 3.27 13.57 4.76
CA THR A 99 3.62 12.15 4.55
C THR A 99 2.72 11.45 3.53
N PRO A 100 1.37 11.54 3.60
CA PRO A 100 0.50 10.85 2.64
C PRO A 100 0.67 11.31 1.19
N ASN A 101 1.24 12.50 0.96
CA ASN A 101 1.48 13.06 -0.37
C ASN A 101 2.88 12.74 -0.91
N ALA A 102 3.83 12.45 -0.03
CA ALA A 102 5.25 12.34 -0.39
C ALA A 102 5.78 10.91 -0.40
N THR A 103 5.14 9.99 0.34
CA THR A 103 5.62 8.61 0.51
C THR A 103 4.48 7.59 0.46
N VAL A 104 4.86 6.32 0.47
CA VAL A 104 3.96 5.17 0.58
C VAL A 104 4.57 4.16 1.52
N SER A 105 3.73 3.45 2.27
CA SER A 105 4.20 2.42 3.20
C SER A 105 4.71 1.19 2.44
N TYR A 106 5.96 0.79 2.69
CA TYR A 106 6.54 -0.43 2.16
C TYR A 106 5.92 -1.70 2.77
N TYR A 107 5.22 -1.60 3.91
CA TYR A 107 4.38 -2.68 4.43
C TYR A 107 3.15 -2.89 3.53
N THR A 108 2.30 -1.86 3.40
CA THR A 108 1.02 -1.99 2.70
C THR A 108 1.18 -2.14 1.19
N LYS A 109 2.00 -1.29 0.53
CA LYS A 109 2.27 -1.43 -0.90
C LYS A 109 3.10 -2.68 -1.19
N GLY A 110 4.03 -3.06 -0.31
CA GLY A 110 4.79 -4.30 -0.45
C GLY A 110 3.92 -5.56 -0.34
N ALA A 111 2.92 -5.57 0.55
CA ALA A 111 1.93 -6.65 0.62
C ALA A 111 1.10 -6.78 -0.68
N LEU A 112 0.74 -5.66 -1.29
CA LEU A 112 0.04 -5.65 -2.58
C LEU A 112 0.94 -6.08 -3.74
N VAL A 113 2.23 -5.77 -3.70
CA VAL A 113 3.23 -6.32 -4.64
C VAL A 113 3.35 -7.84 -4.48
N ALA A 114 3.39 -8.34 -3.25
CA ALA A 114 3.38 -9.78 -2.96
C ALA A 114 2.16 -10.47 -3.56
N LEU A 115 0.97 -9.89 -3.32
CA LEU A 115 -0.28 -10.36 -3.92
C LEU A 115 -0.20 -10.38 -5.45
N CYS A 116 0.32 -9.31 -6.08
CA CYS A 116 0.45 -9.27 -7.54
C CYS A 116 1.32 -10.41 -8.08
N PHE A 117 2.46 -10.70 -7.46
CA PHE A 117 3.31 -11.83 -7.84
C PHE A 117 2.61 -13.18 -7.60
N ASP A 118 1.96 -13.38 -6.44
CA ASP A 118 1.28 -14.64 -6.15
C ASP A 118 0.15 -14.93 -7.15
N LEU A 119 -0.71 -13.94 -7.43
CA LEU A 119 -1.80 -14.10 -8.39
C LEU A 119 -1.28 -14.31 -9.82
N THR A 120 -0.21 -13.61 -10.22
CA THR A 120 0.40 -13.77 -11.54
C THR A 120 0.97 -15.18 -11.72
N LEU A 121 1.76 -15.66 -10.76
CA LEU A 121 2.31 -17.02 -10.77
C LEU A 121 1.22 -18.08 -10.85
N ARG A 122 0.14 -17.92 -10.08
CA ARG A 122 -0.99 -18.85 -10.09
C ARG A 122 -1.74 -18.85 -11.43
N SER A 123 -1.95 -17.68 -12.03
CA SER A 123 -2.57 -17.55 -13.35
C SER A 123 -1.75 -18.27 -14.42
N GLU A 124 -0.44 -17.99 -14.47
CA GLU A 124 0.46 -18.58 -15.45
C GLU A 124 0.58 -20.10 -15.27
N ALA A 125 0.62 -20.59 -14.02
CA ALA A 125 0.60 -22.02 -13.75
C ALA A 125 -0.69 -22.71 -14.20
N ALA A 126 -1.85 -22.04 -14.08
CA ALA A 126 -3.13 -22.59 -14.53
C ALA A 126 -3.20 -22.70 -16.07
N GLU A 127 -2.58 -21.78 -16.80
CA GLU A 127 -2.47 -21.84 -18.26
C GLU A 127 -1.54 -22.97 -18.71
N HIS A 128 -0.44 -23.18 -18.00
CA HIS A 128 0.54 -24.22 -18.29
C HIS A 128 0.14 -25.54 -17.62
N ARG A 129 -0.75 -26.32 -18.25
CA ARG A 129 -1.22 -27.65 -17.77
C ARG A 129 -0.11 -28.67 -17.42
N ARG A 130 1.15 -28.42 -17.81
CA ARG A 130 2.33 -29.24 -17.51
C ARG A 130 3.25 -28.65 -16.43
N ALA A 131 3.05 -27.40 -16.04
CA ALA A 131 3.77 -26.80 -14.94
C ALA A 131 3.19 -27.32 -13.62
N LYS A 132 4.07 -27.69 -12.69
CA LYS A 132 3.69 -27.90 -11.30
C LYS A 132 3.12 -26.57 -10.81
N GLY A 133 1.99 -26.57 -10.10
CA GLY A 133 1.35 -25.33 -9.63
C GLY A 133 2.39 -24.41 -8.98
N ALA A 134 2.49 -23.16 -9.46
CA ALA A 134 3.45 -22.18 -9.00
C ALA A 134 2.75 -21.05 -8.23
N SER A 135 3.36 -20.62 -7.15
CA SER A 135 2.84 -19.58 -6.27
C SER A 135 3.98 -18.85 -5.57
N LEU A 136 3.65 -17.74 -4.89
CA LEU A 136 4.62 -17.05 -4.06
C LEU A 136 5.12 -17.94 -2.91
N ASP A 137 4.32 -18.92 -2.45
CA ASP A 137 4.76 -19.90 -1.45
C ASP A 137 5.97 -20.71 -1.93
N ASP A 138 5.99 -21.06 -3.22
CA ASP A 138 7.07 -21.84 -3.84
C ASP A 138 8.34 -21.00 -3.97
N VAL A 139 8.19 -19.74 -4.37
CA VAL A 139 9.29 -18.78 -4.46
C VAL A 139 9.92 -18.54 -3.08
N MET A 140 9.10 -18.30 -2.06
CA MET A 140 9.60 -18.08 -0.68
C MET A 140 10.31 -19.32 -0.13
N ARG A 141 9.80 -20.54 -0.42
CA ARG A 141 10.48 -21.78 -0.04
C ARG A 141 11.79 -21.98 -0.80
N ALA A 142 11.83 -21.66 -2.09
CA ALA A 142 13.05 -21.77 -2.89
C ALA A 142 14.13 -20.80 -2.41
N LEU A 143 13.77 -19.55 -2.14
CA LEU A 143 14.66 -18.55 -1.53
C LEU A 143 15.21 -19.02 -0.17
N TRP A 144 14.34 -19.57 0.69
CA TRP A 144 14.76 -20.12 1.97
C TRP A 144 15.83 -21.21 1.81
N LEU A 145 15.61 -22.14 0.87
CA LEU A 145 16.52 -23.26 0.60
C LEU A 145 17.81 -22.83 -0.10
N ARG A 146 17.75 -21.80 -0.95
CA ARG A 146 18.89 -21.23 -1.67
C ARG A 146 19.82 -20.49 -0.72
N CYS A 147 19.28 -19.53 0.03
CA CYS A 147 20.09 -18.65 0.86
C CYS A 147 20.66 -19.36 2.08
N LYS A 148 19.99 -20.36 2.68
CA LYS A 148 20.53 -21.12 3.85
C LYS A 148 21.11 -20.24 4.99
N ALA A 149 20.55 -19.05 5.21
CA ALA A 149 21.01 -17.99 6.12
C ALA A 149 22.09 -17.02 5.59
N ASP A 150 22.51 -17.17 4.34
CA ASP A 150 23.20 -16.14 3.58
C ASP A 150 22.23 -14.98 3.24
N PRO A 151 22.76 -13.79 2.97
CA PRO A 151 21.91 -12.66 2.66
C PRO A 151 21.19 -12.80 1.30
N LEU A 152 19.99 -12.24 1.24
CA LEU A 152 19.16 -12.16 0.05
C LEU A 152 19.47 -10.86 -0.71
N ARG A 153 19.67 -10.96 -2.03
CA ARG A 153 19.67 -9.81 -2.95
C ARG A 153 18.39 -9.83 -3.80
N GLU A 154 17.99 -8.69 -4.34
CA GLU A 154 16.83 -8.63 -5.25
C GLU A 154 16.98 -9.56 -6.46
N ALA A 155 18.21 -9.73 -6.97
CA ALA A 155 18.51 -10.65 -8.06
C ALA A 155 18.18 -12.11 -7.71
N ASP A 156 18.37 -12.52 -6.45
CA ASP A 156 18.03 -13.88 -6.02
C ASP A 156 16.51 -14.08 -6.05
N PHE A 157 15.71 -13.06 -5.67
CA PHE A 157 14.25 -13.10 -5.83
C PHE A 157 13.84 -13.13 -7.32
N ALA A 158 14.48 -12.34 -8.17
CA ALA A 158 14.22 -12.36 -9.61
C ALA A 158 14.50 -13.74 -10.25
N ASP A 159 15.58 -14.40 -9.84
CA ASP A 159 15.93 -15.76 -10.27
C ASP A 159 14.85 -16.77 -9.86
N GLU A 160 14.41 -16.75 -8.60
CA GLU A 160 13.41 -17.70 -8.11
C GLU A 160 12.01 -17.44 -8.69
N LEU A 161 11.66 -16.17 -8.95
CA LEU A 161 10.47 -15.84 -9.73
C LEU A 161 10.54 -16.47 -11.13
N ALA A 162 11.67 -16.30 -11.82
CA ALA A 162 11.83 -16.82 -13.17
C ALA A 162 11.82 -18.35 -13.23
N ALA A 163 12.38 -19.01 -12.21
CA ALA A 163 12.31 -20.46 -12.06
C ALA A 163 10.87 -20.94 -11.84
N ALA A 164 10.09 -20.26 -11.00
CA ALA A 164 8.71 -20.63 -10.67
C ALA A 164 7.73 -20.36 -11.83
N GLY A 165 7.86 -19.21 -12.50
CA GLY A 165 6.96 -18.80 -13.58
C GLY A 165 7.42 -19.16 -15.00
N HIS A 166 8.59 -19.78 -15.13
CA HIS A 166 9.17 -20.18 -16.42
C HIS A 166 9.39 -19.03 -17.43
N ARG A 167 9.54 -17.80 -16.94
CA ARG A 167 9.87 -16.61 -17.74
C ARG A 167 10.53 -15.53 -16.86
N PRO A 168 11.28 -14.58 -17.42
CA PRO A 168 11.76 -13.44 -16.65
C PRO A 168 10.61 -12.54 -16.17
N TYR A 169 10.77 -11.98 -14.96
CA TYR A 169 9.84 -11.01 -14.33
C TYR A 169 10.43 -9.60 -14.19
N ALA A 170 11.44 -9.27 -14.99
CA ALA A 170 12.13 -7.98 -14.90
C ALA A 170 11.19 -6.79 -15.16
N GLY A 171 10.20 -6.95 -16.05
CA GLY A 171 9.20 -5.91 -16.32
C GLY A 171 8.29 -5.64 -15.13
N GLU A 172 7.88 -6.69 -14.43
CA GLU A 172 7.08 -6.63 -13.21
C GLU A 172 7.87 -6.00 -12.07
N LEU A 173 9.12 -6.42 -11.85
CA LEU A 173 10.00 -5.78 -10.85
C LEU A 173 10.20 -4.29 -11.16
N ALA A 174 10.52 -3.95 -12.40
CA ALA A 174 10.71 -2.55 -12.81
C ALA A 174 9.45 -1.70 -12.59
N ARG A 175 8.26 -2.26 -12.84
CA ARG A 175 6.99 -1.51 -12.73
C ARG A 175 6.39 -1.50 -11.32
N TRP A 176 6.41 -2.63 -10.62
CA TRP A 176 5.69 -2.82 -9.36
C TRP A 176 6.57 -2.49 -8.15
N VAL A 177 7.88 -2.71 -8.24
CA VAL A 177 8.83 -2.46 -7.15
C VAL A 177 9.50 -1.10 -7.30
N HIS A 178 10.11 -0.87 -8.47
CA HIS A 178 10.89 0.35 -8.75
C HIS A 178 10.09 1.46 -9.40
N GLY A 179 8.91 1.12 -9.91
CA GLY A 179 8.00 2.06 -10.55
C GLY A 179 7.10 2.80 -9.56
N ARG A 180 6.54 3.91 -10.05
CA ARG A 180 5.58 4.75 -9.32
C ARG A 180 4.15 4.58 -9.86
N GLY A 181 3.94 3.69 -10.82
CA GLY A 181 2.65 3.43 -11.41
C GLY A 181 1.74 2.59 -10.51
N GLU A 182 0.50 2.44 -10.95
CA GLU A 182 -0.48 1.60 -10.26
C GLU A 182 -0.19 0.10 -10.45
N LEU A 183 -0.50 -0.68 -9.41
CA LEU A 183 -0.45 -2.13 -9.45
C LEU A 183 -1.70 -2.67 -10.19
N PRO A 184 -1.59 -3.77 -10.96
CA PRO A 184 -2.71 -4.33 -11.73
C PRO A 184 -3.71 -5.14 -10.87
N LEU A 185 -4.00 -4.67 -9.66
CA LEU A 185 -4.76 -5.40 -8.63
C LEU A 185 -6.14 -5.81 -9.11
N LYS A 186 -6.90 -4.89 -9.71
CA LYS A 186 -8.26 -5.16 -10.20
C LYS A 186 -8.28 -6.29 -11.22
N ALA A 187 -7.40 -6.22 -12.22
CA ALA A 187 -7.30 -7.22 -13.27
C ALA A 187 -6.91 -8.59 -12.70
N LEU A 188 -5.90 -8.65 -11.83
CA LEU A 188 -5.45 -9.89 -11.21
C LEU A 188 -6.53 -10.49 -10.28
N LEU A 189 -7.19 -9.69 -9.45
CA LEU A 189 -8.27 -10.16 -8.58
C LEU A 189 -9.44 -10.75 -9.39
N GLN A 190 -9.85 -10.07 -10.46
CA GLN A 190 -10.93 -10.54 -11.33
C GLN A 190 -10.58 -11.83 -12.08
N GLN A 191 -9.33 -12.00 -12.52
CA GLN A 191 -8.86 -13.26 -13.11
C GLN A 191 -8.98 -14.44 -12.13
N HIS A 192 -8.87 -14.18 -10.82
CA HIS A 192 -9.03 -15.17 -9.76
C HIS A 192 -10.45 -15.21 -9.18
N GLY A 193 -11.44 -14.68 -9.90
CA GLY A 193 -12.86 -14.77 -9.52
C GLY A 193 -13.28 -13.83 -8.38
N VAL A 194 -12.44 -12.87 -7.99
CA VAL A 194 -12.79 -11.85 -7.00
C VAL A 194 -13.38 -10.64 -7.73
N ALA A 195 -14.68 -10.39 -7.52
CA ALA A 195 -15.34 -9.21 -8.03
C ALA A 195 -14.80 -7.95 -7.33
N VAL A 196 -14.49 -6.91 -8.11
CA VAL A 196 -14.00 -5.62 -7.62
C VAL A 196 -14.98 -4.54 -8.03
N THR A 197 -15.59 -3.90 -7.04
CA THR A 197 -16.52 -2.78 -7.21
C THR A 197 -15.88 -1.52 -6.64
N GLU A 198 -15.92 -0.43 -7.41
CA GLU A 198 -15.43 0.87 -6.97
C GLU A 198 -16.62 1.70 -6.48
N GLU A 199 -16.62 2.04 -5.20
CA GLU A 199 -17.62 2.91 -4.58
C GLU A 199 -17.06 4.33 -4.44
N PRO A 200 -17.92 5.37 -4.49
CA PRO A 200 -17.49 6.73 -4.22
C PRO A 200 -16.79 6.81 -2.85
N ALA A 201 -15.62 7.45 -2.83
CA ALA A 201 -14.93 7.69 -1.57
C ALA A 201 -15.80 8.55 -0.62
N GLN A 202 -15.54 8.41 0.68
CA GLN A 202 -16.12 9.31 1.69
C GLN A 202 -15.85 10.77 1.32
N LEU A 203 -16.75 11.67 1.73
CA LEU A 203 -16.71 13.08 1.33
C LEU A 203 -15.34 13.73 1.61
N ALA A 204 -14.75 13.49 2.78
CA ALA A 204 -13.41 13.96 3.12
C ALA A 204 -12.37 13.61 2.05
N HIS A 205 -12.30 12.33 1.65
CA HIS A 205 -11.38 11.89 0.61
C HIS A 205 -11.72 12.46 -0.78
N ARG A 206 -13.00 12.62 -1.13
CA ARG A 206 -13.41 13.29 -2.38
C ARG A 206 -12.94 14.73 -2.44
N LEU A 207 -12.93 15.43 -1.30
CA LEU A 207 -12.39 16.78 -1.18
C LEU A 207 -10.86 16.80 -1.14
N GLY A 208 -10.20 15.66 -0.95
CA GLY A 208 -8.76 15.58 -0.73
C GLY A 208 -8.37 15.99 0.67
N LEU A 209 -9.10 15.55 1.68
CA LEU A 209 -8.89 15.89 3.09
C LEU A 209 -8.81 14.64 3.97
N ARG A 210 -8.03 14.74 5.04
CA ARG A 210 -8.29 14.02 6.30
C ARG A 210 -8.63 15.07 7.34
N ALA A 211 -9.76 14.90 8.01
CA ALA A 211 -10.24 15.83 9.02
C ALA A 211 -10.65 15.09 10.29
N SER A 212 -10.64 15.80 11.42
CA SER A 212 -11.25 15.35 12.67
C SER A 212 -12.38 16.30 13.04
N GLU A 213 -13.53 15.75 13.42
CA GLU A 213 -14.71 16.51 13.80
C GLU A 213 -14.84 16.47 15.32
N ASN A 214 -14.39 17.53 16.01
CA ASN A 214 -14.40 17.61 17.47
C ASN A 214 -15.09 18.90 17.89
N GLN A 215 -15.92 18.83 18.95
CA GLN A 215 -16.53 20.01 19.60
C GLN A 215 -17.29 20.96 18.65
N GLY A 216 -17.85 20.44 17.56
CA GLY A 216 -18.61 21.25 16.58
C GLY A 216 -17.73 22.03 15.61
N ALA A 217 -16.49 21.60 15.40
CA ALA A 217 -15.57 22.15 14.41
C ALA A 217 -14.95 21.04 13.54
N VAL A 218 -14.74 21.35 12.27
CA VAL A 218 -14.05 20.47 11.31
C VAL A 218 -12.59 20.89 11.24
N GLN A 219 -11.72 20.14 11.92
CA GLN A 219 -10.28 20.41 11.93
C GLN A 219 -9.58 19.63 10.82
N ILE A 220 -8.90 20.34 9.93
CA ILE A 220 -8.10 19.74 8.86
C ILE A 220 -6.80 19.18 9.41
N LYS A 221 -6.58 17.88 9.19
CA LYS A 221 -5.36 17.16 9.61
C LYS A 221 -4.38 16.95 8.48
N THR A 222 -4.90 16.71 7.28
CA THR A 222 -4.09 16.55 6.07
C THR A 222 -4.86 17.08 4.89
N VAL A 223 -4.15 17.75 3.99
CA VAL A 223 -4.63 18.11 2.66
C VAL A 223 -3.91 17.22 1.65
N LEU A 224 -4.68 16.45 0.88
CA LEU A 224 -4.17 15.48 -0.08
C LEU A 224 -3.89 16.15 -1.42
N ARG A 225 -2.69 15.89 -1.94
CA ARG A 225 -2.19 16.50 -3.17
C ARG A 225 -3.08 16.18 -4.37
N GLY A 226 -3.32 17.20 -5.21
CA GLY A 226 -4.19 17.14 -6.38
C GLY A 226 -5.69 17.21 -6.05
N GLY A 227 -6.06 17.25 -4.76
CA GLY A 227 -7.45 17.31 -4.32
C GLY A 227 -8.06 18.71 -4.42
N VAL A 228 -9.40 18.79 -4.35
CA VAL A 228 -10.14 20.06 -4.39
C VAL A 228 -9.73 21.00 -3.24
N ALA A 229 -9.48 20.45 -2.05
CA ALA A 229 -9.06 21.21 -0.90
C ALA A 229 -7.68 21.87 -1.07
N GLU A 230 -6.72 21.21 -1.74
CA GLU A 230 -5.42 21.82 -2.06
C GLU A 230 -5.62 23.02 -3.00
N HIS A 231 -6.47 22.87 -4.03
CA HIS A 231 -6.79 23.96 -4.97
C HIS A 231 -7.55 25.12 -4.30
N ALA A 232 -8.37 24.82 -3.29
CA ALA A 232 -9.07 25.82 -2.49
C ALA A 232 -8.17 26.50 -1.45
N GLY A 233 -6.92 26.06 -1.30
CA GLY A 233 -5.94 26.68 -0.41
C GLY A 233 -6.03 26.23 1.05
N PHE A 234 -6.69 25.11 1.35
CA PHE A 234 -6.66 24.53 2.68
C PHE A 234 -5.24 24.07 3.04
N ALA A 235 -4.94 24.12 4.34
CA ALA A 235 -3.72 23.59 4.94
C ALA A 235 -4.05 22.69 6.14
N ALA A 236 -3.09 21.84 6.51
CA ALA A 236 -3.17 21.11 7.77
C ALA A 236 -3.12 22.11 8.94
N GLY A 237 -3.98 21.91 9.94
CA GLY A 237 -4.13 22.85 11.05
C GLY A 237 -5.25 23.88 10.88
N ASP A 238 -5.85 23.97 9.70
CA ASP A 238 -7.03 24.83 9.48
C ASP A 238 -8.26 24.30 10.22
N GLU A 239 -9.11 25.23 10.65
CA GLU A 239 -10.47 24.96 11.16
C GLU A 239 -11.48 25.43 10.11
N TRP A 240 -12.29 24.51 9.59
CA TRP A 240 -13.32 24.82 8.62
C TRP A 240 -14.63 25.18 9.33
N LEU A 241 -14.93 26.48 9.36
CA LEU A 241 -16.04 27.05 10.10
C LEU A 241 -17.38 27.05 9.37
N GLY A 242 -17.40 27.10 8.04
CA GLY A 242 -18.62 27.28 7.26
C GLY A 242 -18.39 27.37 5.77
N VAL A 243 -19.48 27.41 5.01
CA VAL A 243 -19.48 27.50 3.55
C VAL A 243 -20.39 28.63 3.12
N GLU A 244 -19.92 29.46 2.19
CA GLU A 244 -20.72 30.46 1.51
C GLU A 244 -20.78 30.12 0.01
N PRO A 245 -21.95 29.75 -0.54
CA PRO A 245 -22.09 29.48 -1.96
C PRO A 245 -21.87 30.75 -2.78
N VAL A 246 -20.97 30.69 -3.74
CA VAL A 246 -20.85 31.78 -4.73
C VAL A 246 -22.04 31.66 -5.69
N GLY A 247 -23.00 32.58 -5.57
CA GLY A 247 -24.12 32.68 -6.52
C GLY A 247 -23.62 32.89 -7.96
N LYS A 248 -24.38 32.42 -8.96
CA LYS A 248 -24.07 32.72 -10.37
C LYS A 248 -24.02 34.23 -10.56
N ALA A 249 -23.03 34.73 -11.30
CA ALA A 249 -22.90 36.15 -11.60
C ALA A 249 -24.22 36.72 -12.13
N GLY A 250 -24.84 37.63 -11.37
CA GLY A 250 -26.13 38.26 -11.70
C GLY A 250 -27.37 37.71 -10.96
N SER A 251 -27.28 36.62 -10.21
CA SER A 251 -28.35 36.26 -9.26
C SER A 251 -28.09 36.91 -7.90
N ARG A 252 -29.08 37.58 -7.31
CA ARG A 252 -29.05 37.85 -5.85
C ARG A 252 -28.86 36.50 -5.18
N ALA A 253 -27.71 36.29 -4.54
CA ALA A 253 -27.41 35.04 -3.85
C ALA A 253 -28.61 34.69 -2.97
N ALA A 254 -29.19 33.51 -3.19
CA ALA A 254 -30.17 32.97 -2.28
C ALA A 254 -29.42 32.67 -0.97
N ASP A 255 -29.79 33.40 0.09
CA ASP A 255 -29.49 33.23 1.51
C ASP A 255 -28.16 32.56 1.91
N GLY A 256 -27.25 33.42 2.40
CA GLY A 256 -26.39 33.23 3.58
C GLY A 256 -25.57 31.94 3.69
N GLY A 257 -24.24 32.08 3.72
CA GLY A 257 -23.38 30.97 4.12
C GLY A 257 -23.78 30.36 5.48
N TRP A 258 -23.58 29.06 5.64
CA TRP A 258 -23.91 28.33 6.86
C TRP A 258 -22.64 27.93 7.63
N ARG A 259 -22.78 27.82 8.95
CA ARG A 259 -21.74 27.29 9.82
C ARG A 259 -21.71 25.76 9.68
N MET A 260 -20.53 25.20 9.57
CA MET A 260 -20.30 23.77 9.58
C MET A 260 -19.86 23.31 10.96
N SER A 261 -20.38 22.16 11.36
CA SER A 261 -19.97 21.42 12.56
C SER A 261 -19.37 20.06 12.23
N ARG A 262 -19.78 19.50 11.08
CA ARG A 262 -19.34 18.23 10.51
C ARG A 262 -19.25 18.35 9.00
N LEU A 263 -18.45 17.50 8.36
CA LEU A 263 -18.32 17.48 6.90
C LEU A 263 -19.63 17.15 6.20
N ASP A 264 -20.49 16.34 6.81
CA ASP A 264 -21.80 16.00 6.22
C ASP A 264 -22.71 17.24 6.05
N ASP A 265 -22.46 18.32 6.81
CA ASP A 265 -23.15 19.61 6.68
C ASP A 265 -22.91 20.28 5.31
N LEU A 266 -21.94 19.83 4.50
CA LEU A 266 -21.72 20.30 3.11
C LEU A 266 -22.78 19.79 2.12
N THR A 267 -23.51 18.74 2.48
CA THR A 267 -24.48 18.10 1.57
C THR A 267 -25.91 18.59 1.75
N HIS A 268 -26.12 19.51 2.70
CA HIS A 268 -27.39 20.16 3.02
C HIS A 268 -27.48 21.53 2.34
#